data_AF-A0A7K0PV72-F1
#
_entry.id   AF-A0A7K0PV72-F1
#
_cell.length_a   1.000
_cell.length_b   1.000
_cell.length_c   1.000
_cell.angle_alpha   90.00
_cell.angle_beta   90.00
_cell.angle_gamma   90.00
#
_symmetry.space_group_name_H-M   'P 1'
#
loop_
_entity.id
_entity.type
_entity.pdbx_description
1 polymer ?
#
loop_
_entity_poly.entity_id
_entity_poly.type
_entity_poly.pdbx_seq_one_letter_code
_entity_poly.pdbx_strand_id
1 'polypeptide(L)'
;MRALEVLVVVGVLVLAGTVLARRLRLPPPLVLLALGTVVGFLPGVGGVEMPPDVVLFLFLPALLYWESLTISLRQIRADLRVISLMSVGLVLVTAGTVAVVAHALGLSWPMAFVLGAVLAPTDATAVSTVAGLLPRRARTLLRAESLVNDGTALVIFGVAVGVAVGTLDVGPAGIAWRLVGSYAGGIAVGLALAFLVVEVRRRLHDARLENVMSVLTPFLAYLPAELIHASGVVAVVTCGLTLTQIASRVISARARVQSAGFWTLSTFLLNGSLFVLVGLELHAVVEGRSAAELWTGVAATLWVSLTVVATRLLWGNTLPYVIRALDRRPQQRLRRVGF
;
A
#
# COMPACT_ATOMS: atom_id res chain seq x y z
N MET A 1 -6.45 -2.71 27.52
CA MET A 1 -7.17 -3.93 27.07
C MET A 1 -6.20 -5.07 26.84
N ARG A 2 -6.65 -6.32 27.01
CA ARG A 2 -5.88 -7.49 26.59
C ARG A 2 -5.90 -7.59 25.06
N ALA A 3 -4.83 -8.04 24.42
CA ALA A 3 -4.75 -8.15 22.95
C ALA A 3 -5.94 -8.91 22.32
N LEU A 4 -6.49 -9.89 23.04
CA LEU A 4 -7.67 -10.64 22.62
C LEU A 4 -8.94 -9.77 22.56
N GLU A 5 -9.13 -8.86 23.52
CA GLU A 5 -10.30 -7.96 23.55
C GLU A 5 -10.26 -7.02 22.34
N VAL A 6 -9.08 -6.46 22.04
CA VAL A 6 -8.88 -5.61 20.86
C VAL A 6 -9.21 -6.37 19.58
N LEU A 7 -8.72 -7.61 19.44
CA LEU A 7 -9.00 -8.43 18.27
C LEU A 7 -10.50 -8.70 18.09
N VAL A 8 -11.21 -9.00 19.19
CA VAL A 8 -12.67 -9.24 19.15
C VAL A 8 -13.41 -7.95 18.79
N VAL A 9 -13.06 -6.81 19.40
CA VAL A 9 -13.66 -5.50 19.09
C VAL A 9 -13.46 -5.16 17.62
N VAL A 10 -12.22 -5.28 17.11
CA VAL A 10 -11.91 -5.04 15.70
C VAL A 10 -12.73 -5.95 14.80
N GLY A 11 -12.81 -7.25 15.10
CA GLY A 11 -13.62 -8.19 14.32
C GLY A 11 -15.11 -7.83 14.28
N VAL A 12 -15.68 -7.43 15.42
CA VAL A 12 -17.08 -6.96 15.52
C VAL A 12 -17.28 -5.68 14.73
N LEU A 13 -16.36 -4.72 14.80
CA LEU A 13 -16.45 -3.45 14.06
C LEU A 13 -16.30 -3.66 12.56
N VAL A 14 -15.43 -4.57 12.12
CA VAL A 14 -15.32 -4.95 10.70
C VAL A 14 -16.64 -5.52 10.20
N LEU A 15 -17.25 -6.44 10.95
CA LEU A 15 -18.53 -7.04 10.58
C LEU A 15 -19.66 -5.98 10.56
N ALA A 16 -19.87 -5.29 11.67
CA ALA A 16 -20.95 -4.31 11.85
C ALA A 16 -20.79 -3.13 10.87
N GLY A 17 -19.58 -2.59 10.76
CA GLY A 17 -19.27 -1.48 9.87
C GLY A 17 -19.43 -1.83 8.39
N THR A 18 -19.07 -3.03 7.97
CA THR A 18 -19.31 -3.47 6.59
C THR A 18 -20.80 -3.65 6.29
N VAL A 19 -21.59 -4.15 7.25
CA VAL A 19 -23.06 -4.21 7.11
C VAL A 19 -23.65 -2.80 7.03
N LEU A 20 -23.21 -1.89 7.90
CA LEU A 20 -23.66 -0.52 7.95
C LEU A 20 -23.30 0.25 6.67
N ALA A 21 -22.07 0.10 6.17
CA ALA A 21 -21.61 0.71 4.92
C ALA A 21 -22.49 0.34 3.72
N ARG A 22 -22.91 -0.94 3.63
CA ARG A 22 -23.85 -1.37 2.58
C ARG A 22 -25.23 -0.74 2.73
N ARG A 23 -25.73 -0.57 3.95
CA ARG A 23 -27.02 0.10 4.20
C ARG A 23 -26.97 1.59 3.86
N LEU A 24 -25.87 2.26 4.20
CA LEU A 24 -25.65 3.68 3.94
C LEU A 24 -25.17 3.98 2.51
N ARG A 25 -24.84 2.96 1.72
CA ARG A 25 -24.23 3.07 0.38
C ARG A 25 -22.92 3.86 0.39
N LEU A 26 -22.13 3.72 1.46
CA LEU A 26 -20.83 4.35 1.64
C LEU A 26 -19.69 3.35 1.40
N PRO A 27 -18.49 3.81 1.01
CA PRO A 27 -17.27 3.00 1.03
C PRO A 27 -17.02 2.39 2.42
N PRO A 28 -16.83 1.06 2.55
CA PRO A 28 -16.55 0.43 3.84
C PRO A 28 -15.37 1.04 4.60
N PRO A 29 -14.23 1.39 3.97
CA PRO A 29 -13.11 2.04 4.67
C PRO A 29 -13.51 3.27 5.49
N LEU A 30 -14.37 4.14 4.95
CA LEU A 30 -14.80 5.36 5.63
C LEU A 30 -15.66 5.06 6.87
N VAL A 31 -16.56 4.08 6.76
CA VAL A 31 -17.42 3.67 7.87
C VAL A 31 -16.62 2.96 8.96
N LEU A 32 -15.65 2.12 8.57
CA LEU A 32 -14.78 1.42 9.50
C LEU A 32 -13.86 2.38 10.27
N LEU A 33 -13.28 3.35 9.57
CA LEU A 33 -12.49 4.41 10.19
C LEU A 33 -13.34 5.21 11.19
N ALA A 34 -14.53 5.66 10.78
CA ALA A 34 -15.43 6.42 11.64
C ALA A 34 -15.88 5.63 12.87
N LEU A 35 -16.22 4.35 12.72
CA LEU A 35 -16.58 3.48 13.85
C LEU A 35 -15.39 3.24 14.77
N GLY A 36 -14.19 2.99 14.22
CA GLY A 36 -12.96 2.88 14.99
C GLY A 36 -12.70 4.14 15.82
N THR A 37 -12.87 5.31 15.22
CA THR A 37 -12.77 6.60 15.92
C THR A 37 -13.78 6.71 17.05
N VAL A 38 -15.07 6.50 16.79
CA VAL A 38 -16.12 6.60 17.82
C VAL A 38 -15.83 5.66 18.99
N VAL A 39 -15.40 4.44 18.70
CA VAL A 39 -15.08 3.43 19.73
C VAL A 39 -13.80 3.76 20.48
N GLY A 40 -12.81 4.38 19.83
CA GLY A 40 -11.55 4.80 20.45
C GLY A 40 -11.75 5.84 21.55
N PHE A 41 -12.78 6.68 21.44
CA PHE A 41 -13.15 7.66 22.47
C PHE A 41 -14.01 7.08 23.60
N LEU A 42 -14.38 5.79 23.57
CA LEU A 42 -15.11 5.17 24.66
C LEU A 42 -14.19 4.91 25.86
N PRO A 43 -14.66 5.16 27.10
CA PRO A 43 -13.87 4.91 28.30
C PRO A 43 -13.50 3.43 28.42
N GLY A 44 -12.21 3.15 28.64
CA GLY A 44 -11.66 1.79 28.75
C GLY A 44 -11.19 1.16 27.44
N VAL A 45 -11.46 1.81 26.28
CA VAL A 45 -10.98 1.37 24.96
C VAL A 45 -9.78 2.19 24.47
N GLY A 46 -9.63 3.44 24.91
CA GLY A 46 -8.50 4.31 24.53
C GLY A 46 -7.11 3.71 24.79
N GLY A 47 -6.10 4.29 24.13
CA GLY A 47 -4.69 3.88 24.26
C GLY A 47 -4.31 2.60 23.49
N VAL A 48 -5.09 2.23 22.47
CA VAL A 48 -4.66 1.19 21.51
C VAL A 48 -3.62 1.81 20.60
N GLU A 49 -2.36 1.40 20.77
CA GLU A 49 -1.26 1.70 19.86
C GLU A 49 -0.79 0.39 19.23
N MET A 50 -0.75 0.35 17.90
CA MET A 50 -0.24 -0.82 17.19
C MET A 50 1.28 -0.74 17.09
N PRO A 51 2.01 -1.81 17.48
CA PRO A 51 3.44 -1.88 17.22
C PRO A 51 3.69 -1.79 15.70
N PRO A 52 4.54 -0.85 15.23
CA PRO A 52 4.80 -0.66 13.80
C PRO A 52 5.26 -1.95 13.10
N ASP A 53 6.05 -2.75 13.83
CA ASP A 53 6.56 -4.05 13.39
C ASP A 53 5.44 -5.02 13.02
N VAL A 54 4.30 -4.98 13.71
CA VAL A 54 3.15 -5.84 13.38
C VAL A 54 2.58 -5.43 12.03
N VAL A 55 2.42 -4.13 11.77
CA VAL A 55 1.89 -3.66 10.48
C VAL A 55 2.87 -4.00 9.35
N LEU A 56 4.16 -3.70 9.55
CA LEU A 56 5.21 -3.89 8.54
C LEU A 56 5.54 -5.36 8.25
N PHE A 57 5.61 -6.21 9.27
CA PHE A 57 6.03 -7.61 9.11
C PHE A 57 4.87 -8.60 9.00
N LEU A 58 3.66 -8.26 9.46
CA LEU A 58 2.50 -9.16 9.41
C LEU A 58 1.48 -8.74 8.34
N PHE A 59 0.99 -7.51 8.40
CA PHE A 59 -0.11 -7.06 7.52
C PHE A 59 0.37 -6.81 6.09
N LEU A 60 1.42 -6.00 5.95
CA LEU A 60 1.87 -5.51 4.67
C LEU A 60 2.29 -6.63 3.70
N PRO A 61 3.10 -7.64 4.09
CA PRO A 61 3.50 -8.71 3.19
C PRO A 61 2.30 -9.53 2.69
N ALA A 62 1.34 -9.82 3.57
CA ALA A 62 0.14 -10.58 3.26
C ALA A 62 -0.78 -9.83 2.26
N LEU A 63 -1.00 -8.54 2.48
CA LEU A 63 -1.82 -7.69 1.61
C LEU A 63 -1.22 -7.57 0.21
N LEU A 64 0.05 -7.16 0.13
CA LEU A 64 0.75 -6.95 -1.14
C LEU A 64 0.86 -8.23 -1.96
N TYR A 65 1.07 -9.37 -1.30
CA TYR A 65 1.12 -10.65 -1.97
C TYR A 65 -0.20 -10.98 -2.65
N TRP A 66 -1.33 -10.87 -1.94
CA TRP A 66 -2.63 -11.12 -2.57
C TRP A 66 -2.93 -10.13 -3.70
N GLU A 67 -2.62 -8.85 -3.51
CA GLU A 67 -2.81 -7.85 -4.56
C GLU A 67 -2.01 -8.20 -5.81
N SER A 68 -0.73 -8.55 -5.66
CA SER A 68 0.14 -8.98 -6.76
C SER A 68 -0.36 -10.24 -7.48
N LEU A 69 -1.00 -11.17 -6.76
CA LEU A 69 -1.59 -12.38 -7.34
C LEU A 69 -2.82 -12.11 -8.22
N THR A 70 -3.51 -11.00 -7.99
CA THR A 70 -4.75 -10.66 -8.72
C THR A 70 -4.53 -9.75 -9.93
N ILE A 71 -3.31 -9.27 -10.16
CA ILE A 71 -2.99 -8.35 -11.27
C ILE A 71 -2.37 -9.08 -12.46
N SER A 72 -2.77 -8.68 -13.68
CA SER A 72 -2.19 -9.22 -14.90
C SER A 72 -0.88 -8.53 -15.29
N LEU A 73 0.23 -9.28 -15.22
CA LEU A 73 1.53 -8.79 -15.70
C LEU A 73 1.52 -8.39 -17.19
N ARG A 74 0.68 -9.03 -18.02
CA ARG A 74 0.54 -8.64 -19.44
C ARG A 74 -0.02 -7.21 -19.56
N GLN A 75 -0.99 -6.86 -18.72
CA GLN A 75 -1.60 -5.53 -18.70
C GLN A 75 -0.62 -4.50 -18.12
N ILE A 76 0.13 -4.84 -17.06
CA ILE A 76 1.21 -3.99 -16.53
C ILE A 76 2.22 -3.65 -17.64
N ARG A 77 2.70 -4.64 -18.40
CA ARG A 77 3.66 -4.40 -19.49
C ARG A 77 3.08 -3.51 -20.60
N ALA A 78 1.79 -3.66 -20.92
CA ALA A 78 1.15 -2.86 -21.96
C ALA A 78 1.06 -1.37 -21.58
N ASP A 79 0.87 -1.08 -20.29
CA ASP A 79 0.69 0.27 -19.74
C ASP A 79 1.87 0.73 -18.85
N LEU A 80 3.05 0.09 -18.98
CA LEU A 80 4.20 0.26 -18.09
C LEU A 80 4.63 1.72 -17.92
N ARG A 81 4.62 2.50 -19.02
CA ARG A 81 4.96 3.93 -18.99
C ARG A 81 3.99 4.74 -18.13
N VAL A 82 2.70 4.46 -18.23
CA VAL A 82 1.69 5.18 -17.44
C VAL A 82 1.80 4.78 -15.98
N ILE A 83 1.93 3.47 -15.72
CA ILE A 83 2.10 2.94 -14.37
C ILE A 83 3.37 3.51 -13.72
N SER A 84 4.51 3.54 -14.41
CA SER A 84 5.75 4.08 -13.83
C SER A 84 5.66 5.58 -13.54
N LEU A 85 5.03 6.35 -14.41
CA LEU A 85 4.82 7.79 -14.18
C LEU A 85 3.84 8.05 -13.03
N MET A 86 2.78 7.25 -12.88
CA MET A 86 1.82 7.40 -11.77
C MET A 86 2.31 6.80 -10.45
N SER A 87 3.14 5.77 -10.49
CA SER A 87 3.51 5.01 -9.28
C SER A 87 4.88 5.36 -8.74
N VAL A 88 5.78 5.86 -9.60
CA VAL A 88 7.12 6.32 -9.18
C VAL A 88 7.21 7.84 -9.30
N GLY A 89 6.89 8.38 -10.48
CA GLY A 89 6.98 9.82 -10.74
C GLY A 89 6.09 10.65 -9.82
N LEU A 90 4.79 10.38 -9.83
CA LEU A 90 3.83 11.08 -8.98
C LEU A 90 4.11 10.87 -7.49
N VAL A 91 4.54 9.67 -7.06
CA VAL A 91 4.86 9.41 -5.65
C VAL A 91 6.03 10.27 -5.20
N LEU A 92 7.12 10.35 -5.97
CA LEU A 92 8.26 11.21 -5.66
C LEU A 92 7.87 12.70 -5.61
N VAL A 93 7.06 13.15 -6.58
CA VAL A 93 6.58 14.54 -6.62
C VAL A 93 5.64 14.83 -5.45
N THR A 94 4.74 13.90 -5.11
CA THR A 94 3.82 14.06 -3.97
C THR A 94 4.59 14.08 -2.66
N ALA A 95 5.54 13.17 -2.46
CA ALA A 95 6.39 13.16 -1.27
C ALA A 95 7.18 14.47 -1.13
N GLY A 96 7.77 14.96 -2.22
CA GLY A 96 8.51 16.23 -2.21
C GLY A 96 7.62 17.46 -1.97
N THR A 97 6.48 17.55 -2.64
CA THR A 97 5.55 18.68 -2.47
C THR A 97 4.93 18.72 -1.08
N VAL A 98 4.54 17.57 -0.54
CA VAL A 98 4.09 17.45 0.86
C VAL A 98 5.22 17.82 1.82
N ALA A 99 6.45 17.37 1.59
CA ALA A 99 7.59 17.71 2.45
C ALA A 99 7.84 19.23 2.49
N VAL A 100 7.77 19.92 1.35
CA VAL A 100 7.92 21.39 1.30
C VAL A 100 6.84 22.08 2.13
N VAL A 101 5.57 21.68 1.96
CA VAL A 101 4.45 22.28 2.69
C VAL A 101 4.53 21.96 4.19
N ALA A 102 4.81 20.71 4.53
CA ALA A 102 5.00 20.26 5.91
C ALA A 102 6.15 20.99 6.62
N HIS A 103 7.26 21.22 5.91
CA HIS A 103 8.38 22.00 6.43
C HIS A 103 8.00 23.46 6.66
N ALA A 104 7.26 24.07 5.73
CA ALA A 104 6.75 25.44 5.88
C ALA A 104 5.77 25.57 7.07
N LEU A 105 5.09 24.48 7.46
CA LEU A 105 4.23 24.39 8.63
C LEU A 105 5.01 24.09 9.94
N GLY A 106 6.34 24.02 9.88
CA GLY A 106 7.22 23.91 11.06
C GLY A 106 7.84 22.53 11.31
N LEU A 107 7.61 21.53 10.46
CA LEU A 107 8.28 20.23 10.59
C LEU A 107 9.74 20.32 10.15
N SER A 108 10.63 19.54 10.77
CA SER A 108 12.00 19.39 10.27
C SER A 108 12.00 18.72 8.89
N TRP A 109 13.00 19.02 8.05
CA TRP A 109 13.11 18.40 6.71
C TRP A 109 12.99 16.87 6.73
N PRO A 110 13.69 16.13 7.62
CA PRO A 110 13.56 14.68 7.66
C PRO A 110 12.14 14.22 7.98
N MET A 111 11.48 14.82 8.97
CA MET A 111 10.09 14.45 9.32
C MET A 111 9.08 14.88 8.25
N ALA A 112 9.35 15.98 7.55
CA ALA A 112 8.53 16.42 6.44
C ALA A 112 8.59 15.44 5.26
N PHE A 113 9.78 14.89 4.95
CA PHE A 113 9.94 13.81 3.97
C PHE A 113 9.31 12.49 4.42
N VAL A 114 9.37 12.16 5.71
CA VAL A 114 8.65 10.99 6.27
C VAL A 114 7.15 11.15 6.05
N LEU A 115 6.57 12.31 6.40
CA LEU A 115 5.16 12.60 6.18
C LEU A 115 4.79 12.54 4.68
N GLY A 116 5.63 13.11 3.83
CA GLY A 116 5.46 13.05 2.37
C GLY A 116 5.47 11.61 1.85
N ALA A 117 6.37 10.76 2.34
CA ALA A 117 6.44 9.36 1.93
C ALA A 117 5.20 8.56 2.33
N VAL A 118 4.66 8.79 3.54
CA VAL A 118 3.46 8.12 4.05
C VAL A 118 2.19 8.52 3.27
N LEU A 119 2.11 9.78 2.82
CA LEU A 119 0.90 10.32 2.16
C LEU A 119 0.96 10.28 0.62
N ALA A 120 2.11 9.93 0.04
CA ALA A 120 2.27 9.81 -1.41
C ALA A 120 1.57 8.61 -2.08
N PRO A 121 1.47 7.40 -1.49
CA PRO A 121 0.79 6.27 -2.11
C PRO A 121 -0.72 6.52 -2.13
N THR A 122 -1.40 5.88 -3.08
CA THR A 122 -2.86 5.99 -3.22
C THR A 122 -3.49 4.62 -3.26
N ASP A 123 -4.53 4.44 -2.46
CA ASP A 123 -5.19 3.15 -2.27
C ASP A 123 -6.43 3.01 -3.17
N ALA A 124 -6.43 2.01 -4.04
CA ALA A 124 -7.57 1.67 -4.90
C ALA A 124 -8.77 1.09 -4.12
N THR A 125 -8.60 0.63 -2.87
CA THR A 125 -9.68 0.05 -2.07
C THR A 125 -10.71 1.10 -1.62
N ALA A 126 -10.28 2.35 -1.41
CA ALA A 126 -11.16 3.45 -1.00
C ALA A 126 -12.26 3.75 -2.04
N VAL A 127 -11.97 3.52 -3.32
CA VAL A 127 -12.91 3.71 -4.45
C VAL A 127 -13.54 2.40 -4.93
N SER A 128 -13.35 1.30 -4.20
CA SER A 128 -13.80 -0.05 -4.59
C SER A 128 -15.30 -0.17 -4.86
N THR A 129 -16.13 0.62 -4.18
CA THR A 129 -17.59 0.64 -4.36
C THR A 129 -18.01 1.17 -5.73
N VAL A 130 -17.24 2.12 -6.28
CA VAL A 130 -17.47 2.72 -7.60
C VAL A 130 -16.61 2.02 -8.66
N ALA A 131 -15.53 1.34 -8.25
CA ALA A 131 -14.63 0.64 -9.15
C ALA A 131 -15.37 -0.33 -10.08
N GLY A 132 -16.46 -0.96 -9.64
CA GLY A 132 -17.30 -1.84 -10.49
C GLY A 132 -17.89 -1.17 -11.74
N LEU A 133 -18.08 0.15 -11.71
CA LEU A 133 -18.62 0.94 -12.83
C LEU A 133 -17.57 1.28 -13.88
N LEU A 134 -16.28 1.13 -13.55
CA LEU A 134 -15.18 1.50 -14.44
C LEU A 134 -14.91 0.42 -15.51
N PRO A 135 -14.49 0.82 -16.72
CA PRO A 135 -14.02 -0.12 -17.74
C PRO A 135 -12.92 -1.04 -17.19
N ARG A 136 -12.87 -2.29 -17.66
CA ARG A 136 -11.90 -3.30 -17.19
C ARG A 136 -10.45 -2.78 -17.16
N ARG A 137 -10.04 -2.05 -18.19
CA ARG A 137 -8.70 -1.46 -18.29
C ARG A 137 -8.42 -0.42 -17.21
N ALA A 138 -9.37 0.48 -16.94
CA ALA A 138 -9.22 1.51 -15.90
C ALA A 138 -9.09 0.88 -14.50
N ARG A 139 -9.89 -0.15 -14.21
CA ARG A 139 -9.80 -0.91 -12.96
C ARG A 139 -8.45 -1.59 -12.78
N THR A 140 -7.94 -2.25 -13.82
CA THR A 140 -6.59 -2.85 -13.78
C THR A 140 -5.53 -1.78 -13.56
N LEU A 141 -5.62 -0.66 -14.28
CA LEU A 141 -4.60 0.39 -14.21
C LEU A 141 -4.54 1.01 -12.81
N LEU A 142 -5.69 1.27 -12.18
CA LEU A 142 -5.75 1.76 -10.80
C LEU A 142 -5.15 0.76 -9.80
N ARG A 143 -5.42 -0.54 -9.95
CA ARG A 143 -4.82 -1.57 -9.08
C ARG A 143 -3.32 -1.70 -9.28
N ALA A 144 -2.86 -1.64 -10.52
CA ALA A 144 -1.44 -1.69 -10.85
C ALA A 144 -0.70 -0.45 -10.34
N GLU A 145 -1.34 0.73 -10.41
CA GLU A 145 -0.84 1.95 -9.80
C GLU A 145 -0.73 1.80 -8.28
N SER A 146 -1.81 1.36 -7.60
CA SER A 146 -1.84 1.09 -6.15
C SER A 146 -0.67 0.20 -5.72
N LEU A 147 -0.54 -0.97 -6.34
CA LEU A 147 0.47 -1.96 -5.95
C LEU A 147 1.91 -1.44 -6.09
N VAL A 148 2.20 -0.70 -7.18
CA VAL A 148 3.56 -0.18 -7.43
C VAL A 148 3.82 1.08 -6.59
N ASN A 149 2.79 1.87 -6.32
CA ASN A 149 2.92 3.08 -5.50
C ASN A 149 3.21 2.73 -4.04
N ASP A 150 2.59 1.68 -3.49
CA ASP A 150 2.81 1.22 -2.12
C ASP A 150 4.27 0.80 -1.91
N GLY A 151 4.82 0.06 -2.88
CA GLY A 151 6.24 -0.30 -2.87
C GLY A 151 7.18 0.88 -3.00
N THR A 152 6.83 1.86 -3.83
CA THR A 152 7.63 3.08 -3.98
C THR A 152 7.62 3.91 -2.70
N ALA A 153 6.44 4.09 -2.12
CA ALA A 153 6.24 4.86 -0.91
C ALA A 153 7.00 4.25 0.28
N LEU A 154 6.94 2.92 0.48
CA LEU A 154 7.66 2.31 1.59
C LEU A 154 9.18 2.43 1.43
N VAL A 155 9.71 2.31 0.22
CA VAL A 155 11.14 2.51 -0.03
C VAL A 155 11.56 3.95 0.29
N ILE A 156 10.77 4.94 -0.14
CA ILE A 156 11.04 6.35 0.20
C ILE A 156 10.91 6.58 1.70
N PHE A 157 9.91 5.98 2.35
CA PHE A 157 9.67 6.06 3.79
C PHE A 157 10.86 5.51 4.59
N GLY A 158 11.38 4.33 4.26
CA GLY A 158 12.53 3.74 4.94
C GLY A 158 13.79 4.63 4.83
N VAL A 159 14.02 5.23 3.67
CA VAL A 159 15.12 6.19 3.49
C VAL A 159 14.88 7.46 4.32
N ALA A 160 13.68 8.03 4.27
CA ALA A 160 13.33 9.25 5.01
C ALA A 160 13.45 9.05 6.54
N VAL A 161 12.98 7.91 7.07
CA VAL A 161 13.11 7.54 8.48
C VAL A 161 14.58 7.34 8.84
N GLY A 162 15.35 6.65 8.01
CA GLY A 162 16.78 6.43 8.27
C GLY A 162 17.57 7.73 8.37
N VAL A 163 17.22 8.73 7.54
CA VAL A 163 17.77 10.10 7.63
C VAL A 163 17.26 10.81 8.89
N ALA A 164 15.97 10.70 9.21
CA ALA A 164 15.36 11.36 10.37
C ALA A 164 15.93 10.89 11.71
N VAL A 165 16.29 9.61 11.82
CA VAL A 165 16.87 9.01 13.04
C VAL A 165 18.41 9.14 13.05
N GLY A 166 19.02 9.75 12.02
CA GLY A 166 20.47 9.98 11.95
C GLY A 166 21.29 8.72 11.64
N THR A 167 20.64 7.63 11.21
CA THR A 167 21.33 6.39 10.78
C THR A 167 21.92 6.51 9.38
N LEU A 168 21.49 7.52 8.61
CA LEU A 168 21.88 7.77 7.23
C LEU A 168 22.37 9.21 7.06
N ASP A 169 23.70 9.40 7.11
CA ASP A 169 24.36 10.63 6.66
C ASP A 169 24.82 10.47 5.21
N VAL A 170 23.91 10.66 4.27
CA VAL A 170 24.22 10.48 2.85
C VAL A 170 23.67 11.63 2.02
N GLY A 171 24.53 12.22 1.19
CA GLY A 171 24.12 13.22 0.22
C GLY A 171 23.15 12.66 -0.84
N PRO A 172 22.56 13.52 -1.69
CA PRO A 172 21.53 13.13 -2.66
C PRO A 172 21.90 11.94 -3.56
N ALA A 173 23.18 11.84 -3.96
CA ALA A 173 23.68 10.73 -4.77
C ALA A 173 23.67 9.39 -4.03
N GLY A 174 23.99 9.38 -2.73
CA GLY A 174 23.98 8.16 -1.93
C GLY A 174 22.57 7.71 -1.56
N ILE A 175 21.63 8.64 -1.40
CA ILE A 175 20.19 8.34 -1.31
C ILE A 175 19.73 7.66 -2.60
N ALA A 176 20.03 8.24 -3.76
CA ALA A 176 19.68 7.65 -5.05
C ALA A 176 20.28 6.25 -5.25
N TRP A 177 21.55 6.04 -4.89
CA TRP A 177 22.20 4.74 -4.97
C TRP A 177 21.53 3.70 -4.06
N ARG A 178 21.20 4.07 -2.82
CA ARG A 178 20.48 3.19 -1.88
C ARG A 178 19.08 2.84 -2.37
N LEU A 179 18.35 3.81 -2.93
CA LEU A 179 17.05 3.54 -3.55
C LEU A 179 17.17 2.49 -4.65
N VAL A 180 18.11 2.68 -5.59
CA VAL A 180 18.33 1.72 -6.68
C VAL A 180 18.77 0.36 -6.16
N GLY A 181 19.71 0.31 -5.20
CA GLY A 181 20.18 -0.92 -4.59
C GLY A 181 19.08 -1.68 -3.85
N SER A 182 18.23 -0.97 -3.09
CA SER A 182 17.11 -1.55 -2.36
C SER A 182 16.07 -2.18 -3.30
N TYR A 183 15.76 -1.51 -4.41
CA TYR A 183 14.91 -2.04 -5.46
C TYR A 183 15.50 -3.28 -6.14
N ALA A 184 16.77 -3.19 -6.57
CA ALA A 184 17.44 -4.29 -7.26
C ALA A 184 17.56 -5.53 -6.36
N GLY A 185 17.92 -5.35 -5.08
CA GLY A 185 17.96 -6.41 -4.08
C GLY A 185 16.59 -7.05 -3.85
N GLY A 186 15.53 -6.23 -3.73
CA GLY A 186 14.16 -6.72 -3.56
C GLY A 186 13.72 -7.55 -4.76
N ILE A 187 13.97 -7.08 -5.99
CA ILE A 187 13.68 -7.84 -7.22
C ILE A 187 14.44 -9.17 -7.22
N ALA A 188 15.73 -9.16 -6.90
CA ALA A 188 16.55 -10.37 -6.88
C ALA A 188 16.02 -11.42 -5.88
N VAL A 189 15.73 -11.00 -4.65
CA VAL A 189 15.16 -11.88 -3.60
C VAL A 189 13.79 -12.41 -4.04
N GLY A 190 12.92 -11.55 -4.55
CA GLY A 190 11.59 -11.93 -5.01
C GLY A 190 11.61 -12.96 -6.15
N LEU A 191 12.50 -12.79 -7.13
CA LEU A 191 12.68 -13.73 -8.23
C LEU A 191 13.27 -15.06 -7.74
N ALA A 192 14.29 -15.01 -6.87
CA ALA A 192 14.91 -16.20 -6.29
C ALA A 192 13.89 -17.03 -5.50
N LEU A 193 13.07 -16.38 -4.68
CA LEU A 193 12.02 -17.06 -3.93
C LEU A 193 10.92 -17.59 -4.86
N ALA A 194 10.49 -16.84 -5.88
CA ALA A 194 9.49 -17.33 -6.82
C ALA A 194 9.95 -18.62 -7.51
N PHE A 195 11.23 -18.68 -7.92
CA PHE A 195 11.84 -19.89 -8.46
C PHE A 195 11.81 -21.05 -7.45
N LEU A 196 12.23 -20.80 -6.20
CA LEU A 196 12.20 -21.82 -5.14
C LEU A 196 10.79 -22.34 -4.88
N VAL A 197 9.80 -21.45 -4.77
CA VAL A 197 8.39 -21.81 -4.57
C VAL A 197 7.89 -22.66 -5.73
N VAL A 198 8.23 -22.33 -6.98
CA VAL A 198 7.86 -23.15 -8.15
C VAL A 198 8.44 -24.55 -8.06
N GLU A 199 9.73 -24.68 -7.72
CA GLU A 199 10.39 -25.98 -7.61
C GLU A 199 9.88 -26.83 -6.46
N VAL A 200 9.54 -26.22 -5.32
CA VAL A 200 8.86 -26.94 -4.23
C VAL A 200 7.45 -27.35 -4.66
N ARG A 201 6.68 -26.45 -5.31
CA ARG A 201 5.31 -26.76 -5.81
C ARG A 201 5.28 -27.94 -6.75
N ARG A 202 6.26 -28.08 -7.65
CA ARG A 202 6.33 -29.23 -8.57
C ARG A 202 6.43 -30.59 -7.85
N ARG A 203 6.92 -30.60 -6.61
CA ARG A 203 7.07 -31.81 -5.78
C ARG A 203 5.92 -32.01 -4.80
N LEU A 204 5.02 -31.03 -4.66
CA LEU A 204 3.86 -31.11 -3.78
C LEU A 204 2.64 -31.60 -4.57
N HIS A 205 1.93 -32.57 -4.00
CA HIS A 205 0.67 -33.09 -4.55
C HIS A 205 -0.52 -32.92 -3.59
N ASP A 206 -0.31 -32.25 -2.45
CA ASP A 206 -1.34 -31.98 -1.44
C ASP A 206 -1.74 -30.49 -1.43
N ALA A 207 -3.03 -30.21 -1.65
CA ALA A 207 -3.59 -28.87 -1.68
C ALA A 207 -3.44 -28.11 -0.34
N ARG A 208 -3.40 -28.80 0.80
CA ARG A 208 -3.18 -28.18 2.11
C ARG A 208 -1.76 -27.63 2.22
N LEU A 209 -0.76 -28.42 1.82
CA LEU A 209 0.64 -27.99 1.81
C LEU A 209 0.88 -26.84 0.81
N GLU A 210 0.23 -26.90 -0.36
CA GLU A 210 0.26 -25.80 -1.34
C GLU A 210 -0.28 -24.48 -0.77
N ASN A 211 -1.31 -24.54 0.09
CA ASN A 211 -1.89 -23.39 0.78
C ASN A 211 -0.99 -22.89 1.91
N VAL A 212 -0.44 -23.79 2.74
CA VAL A 212 0.54 -23.41 3.78
C VAL A 212 1.72 -22.68 3.15
N MET A 213 2.27 -23.20 2.05
CA MET A 213 3.33 -22.51 1.32
C MET A 213 2.87 -21.15 0.78
N SER A 214 1.63 -21.04 0.30
CA SER A 214 1.07 -19.75 -0.12
C SER A 214 1.07 -18.73 1.02
N VAL A 215 0.65 -19.13 2.23
CA VAL A 215 0.67 -18.26 3.42
C VAL A 215 2.09 -17.85 3.81
N LEU A 216 3.06 -18.76 3.72
CA LEU A 216 4.45 -18.47 4.09
C LEU A 216 5.21 -17.63 3.05
N THR A 217 4.85 -17.75 1.77
CA THR A 217 5.54 -17.07 0.65
C THR A 217 5.75 -15.57 0.86
N PRO A 218 4.74 -14.75 1.24
CA PRO A 218 4.98 -13.33 1.48
C PRO A 218 6.05 -13.04 2.53
N PHE A 219 6.03 -13.77 3.66
CA PHE A 219 6.99 -13.56 4.73
C PHE A 219 8.40 -14.02 4.35
N LEU A 220 8.49 -15.13 3.61
CA LEU A 220 9.75 -15.63 3.06
C LEU A 220 10.33 -14.71 1.97
N ALA A 221 9.53 -13.87 1.33
CA ALA A 221 10.02 -12.84 0.41
C ALA A 221 10.48 -11.60 1.17
N TYR A 222 9.65 -11.16 2.13
CA TYR A 222 9.84 -9.90 2.84
C TYR A 222 11.05 -9.95 3.77
N LEU A 223 11.12 -10.93 4.67
CA LEU A 223 12.11 -10.96 5.74
C LEU A 223 13.56 -11.05 5.22
N PRO A 224 13.92 -11.93 4.27
CA PRO A 224 15.29 -11.99 3.77
C PRO A 224 15.71 -10.72 3.04
N ALA A 225 14.78 -10.03 2.37
CA ALA A 225 15.06 -8.76 1.72
C ALA A 225 15.36 -7.66 2.76
N GLU A 226 14.58 -7.57 3.83
CA GLU A 226 14.84 -6.62 4.92
C GLU A 226 16.18 -6.88 5.63
N LEU A 227 16.54 -8.15 5.83
CA LEU A 227 17.82 -8.52 6.47
C LEU A 227 19.05 -8.05 5.69
N ILE A 228 18.93 -7.90 4.36
CA ILE A 228 20.00 -7.38 3.50
C ILE A 228 19.81 -5.89 3.17
N HIS A 229 18.92 -5.20 3.90
CA HIS A 229 18.54 -3.81 3.67
C HIS A 229 17.98 -3.52 2.26
N ALA A 230 17.41 -4.55 1.63
CA ALA A 230 16.65 -4.43 0.39
C ALA A 230 15.15 -4.28 0.69
N SER A 231 14.36 -3.89 -0.32
CA SER A 231 12.94 -3.65 -0.12
C SER A 231 12.14 -4.96 0.00
N GLY A 232 11.64 -5.26 1.21
CA GLY A 232 10.75 -6.38 1.44
C GLY A 232 9.47 -6.31 0.60
N VAL A 233 8.89 -5.12 0.45
CA VAL A 233 7.71 -4.90 -0.40
C VAL A 233 7.99 -5.26 -1.86
N VAL A 234 9.09 -4.75 -2.43
CA VAL A 234 9.45 -5.06 -3.82
C VAL A 234 9.71 -6.55 -3.99
N ALA A 235 10.30 -7.22 -2.99
CA ALA A 235 10.48 -8.67 -3.01
C ALA A 235 9.15 -9.44 -3.04
N VAL A 236 8.20 -9.08 -2.18
CA VAL A 236 6.86 -9.70 -2.14
C VAL A 236 6.11 -9.49 -3.46
N VAL A 237 6.08 -8.24 -3.95
CA VAL A 237 5.38 -7.88 -5.19
C VAL A 237 6.02 -8.60 -6.39
N THR A 238 7.35 -8.63 -6.48
CA THR A 238 8.07 -9.32 -7.55
C THR A 238 7.81 -10.82 -7.50
N CYS A 239 7.85 -11.42 -6.31
CA CYS A 239 7.55 -12.84 -6.12
C CYS A 239 6.13 -13.17 -6.56
N GLY A 240 5.12 -12.46 -6.05
CA GLY A 240 3.73 -12.74 -6.36
C GLY A 240 3.38 -12.50 -7.84
N LEU A 241 3.84 -11.39 -8.43
CA LEU A 241 3.66 -11.15 -9.88
C LEU A 241 4.27 -12.27 -10.74
N THR A 242 5.43 -12.79 -10.35
CA THR A 242 6.11 -13.88 -11.05
C THR A 242 5.31 -15.18 -10.92
N LEU A 243 4.83 -15.51 -9.72
CA LEU A 243 3.99 -16.67 -9.46
C LEU A 243 2.66 -16.63 -10.24
N THR A 244 2.03 -15.46 -10.40
CA THR A 244 0.80 -15.29 -11.19
C THR A 244 0.95 -15.77 -12.63
N GLN A 245 2.12 -15.62 -13.25
CA GLN A 245 2.34 -16.05 -14.64
C GLN A 245 2.42 -17.55 -14.82
N ILE A 246 2.88 -18.26 -13.79
CA ILE A 246 3.17 -19.69 -13.84
C ILE A 246 2.09 -20.47 -13.08
N ALA A 247 1.25 -19.81 -12.27
CA ALA A 247 0.21 -20.39 -11.43
C ALA A 247 -0.66 -21.43 -12.15
N SER A 248 -1.06 -21.19 -13.40
CA SER A 248 -1.89 -22.12 -14.17
C SER A 248 -1.18 -23.42 -14.54
N ARG A 249 0.16 -23.44 -14.49
CA ARG A 249 1.02 -24.59 -14.83
C ARG A 249 1.49 -25.38 -13.61
N VAL A 250 1.53 -24.77 -12.42
CA VAL A 250 2.14 -25.39 -11.22
C VAL A 250 1.19 -25.50 -10.02
N ILE A 251 0.03 -24.83 -10.01
CA ILE A 251 -0.91 -24.87 -8.89
C ILE A 251 -2.14 -25.68 -9.31
N SER A 252 -2.52 -26.66 -8.50
CA SER A 252 -3.71 -27.48 -8.77
C SER A 252 -4.99 -26.63 -8.74
N ALA A 253 -6.01 -26.99 -9.54
CA ALA A 253 -7.26 -26.22 -9.60
C ALA A 253 -7.94 -26.11 -8.23
N ARG A 254 -7.90 -27.20 -7.44
CA ARG A 254 -8.42 -27.24 -6.08
C ARG A 254 -7.67 -26.29 -5.14
N ALA A 255 -6.33 -26.29 -5.19
CA ALA A 255 -5.52 -25.36 -4.39
C ALA A 255 -5.80 -23.89 -4.78
N ARG A 256 -5.99 -23.58 -6.07
CA ARG A 256 -6.34 -22.22 -6.51
C ARG A 256 -7.66 -21.73 -5.93
N VAL A 257 -8.72 -22.56 -5.95
CA VAL A 257 -10.03 -22.18 -5.40
C VAL A 257 -9.94 -21.98 -3.89
N GLN A 258 -9.28 -22.89 -3.17
CA GLN A 258 -9.10 -22.78 -1.73
C GLN A 258 -8.27 -21.55 -1.34
N SER A 259 -7.15 -21.33 -2.03
CA SER A 259 -6.26 -20.19 -1.82
C SER A 259 -6.97 -18.87 -2.09
N ALA A 260 -7.77 -18.78 -3.16
CA ALA A 260 -8.53 -17.59 -3.48
C ALA A 260 -9.57 -17.25 -2.40
N GLY A 261 -10.29 -18.25 -1.89
CA GLY A 261 -11.24 -18.06 -0.79
C GLY A 261 -10.55 -17.59 0.50
N PHE A 262 -9.44 -18.24 0.87
CA PHE A 262 -8.64 -17.86 2.03
C PHE A 262 -8.14 -16.42 1.90
N TRP A 263 -7.45 -16.08 0.83
CA TRP A 263 -6.87 -14.74 0.67
C TRP A 263 -7.91 -13.64 0.55
N THR A 264 -9.05 -13.90 -0.10
CA THR A 264 -10.15 -12.94 -0.19
C THR A 264 -10.70 -12.61 1.19
N LEU A 265 -10.94 -13.63 2.04
CA LEU A 265 -11.40 -13.43 3.40
C LEU A 265 -10.33 -12.77 4.28
N SER A 266 -9.08 -13.26 4.21
CA SER A 266 -7.97 -12.76 5.00
C SER A 266 -7.68 -11.30 4.69
N THR A 267 -7.58 -10.91 3.42
CA THR A 267 -7.35 -9.50 3.04
C THR A 267 -8.53 -8.59 3.35
N PHE A 268 -9.77 -9.09 3.25
CA PHE A 268 -10.94 -8.36 3.73
C PHE A 268 -10.83 -8.05 5.24
N LEU A 269 -10.48 -9.05 6.05
CA LEU A 269 -10.31 -8.88 7.49
C LEU A 269 -9.11 -7.98 7.81
N LEU A 270 -7.97 -8.18 7.17
CA LEU A 270 -6.76 -7.38 7.38
C LEU A 270 -6.98 -5.91 7.02
N ASN A 271 -7.52 -5.60 5.84
CA ASN A 271 -7.82 -4.23 5.43
C ASN A 271 -8.86 -3.60 6.36
N GLY A 272 -9.95 -4.32 6.65
CA GLY A 272 -10.96 -3.82 7.56
C GLY A 272 -10.40 -3.52 8.96
N SER A 273 -9.51 -4.39 9.44
CA SER A 273 -8.82 -4.21 10.72
C SER A 273 -7.93 -2.96 10.70
N LEU A 274 -7.13 -2.75 9.64
CA LEU A 274 -6.29 -1.55 9.53
C LEU A 274 -7.10 -0.26 9.61
N PHE A 275 -8.23 -0.16 8.89
CA PHE A 275 -9.08 1.04 8.97
C PHE A 275 -9.67 1.27 10.36
N VAL A 276 -10.12 0.21 11.05
CA VAL A 276 -10.61 0.31 12.43
C VAL A 276 -9.49 0.74 13.37
N LEU A 277 -8.31 0.14 13.25
CA LEU A 277 -7.15 0.40 14.11
C LEU A 277 -6.65 1.84 13.96
N VAL A 278 -6.51 2.34 12.73
CA VAL A 278 -6.19 3.75 12.47
C VAL A 278 -7.23 4.68 13.09
N GLY A 279 -8.51 4.28 13.05
CA GLY A 279 -9.59 5.03 13.71
C GLY A 279 -9.43 5.08 15.23
N LEU A 280 -9.09 3.95 15.86
CA LEU A 280 -8.87 3.83 17.30
C LEU A 280 -7.67 4.68 17.76
N GLU A 281 -6.58 4.70 16.98
CA GLU A 281 -5.37 5.47 17.29
C GLU A 281 -5.60 6.99 17.28
N LEU A 282 -6.66 7.49 16.64
CA LEU A 282 -6.98 8.92 16.65
C LEU A 282 -7.17 9.47 18.07
N HIS A 283 -7.69 8.64 19.00
CA HIS A 283 -7.83 9.05 20.39
C HIS A 283 -6.47 9.38 21.02
N ALA A 284 -5.47 8.53 20.83
CA ALA A 284 -4.12 8.72 21.37
C ALA A 284 -3.44 9.99 20.82
N VAL A 285 -3.76 10.37 19.58
CA VAL A 285 -3.24 11.61 18.96
C VAL A 285 -3.86 12.87 19.59
N VAL A 286 -5.13 12.80 19.98
CA VAL A 286 -5.92 13.94 20.49
C VAL A 286 -5.81 14.08 22.01
N GLU A 287 -5.64 12.98 22.73
CA GLU A 287 -5.59 12.94 24.19
C GLU A 287 -4.45 13.81 24.74
N GLY A 288 -4.77 14.62 25.77
CA GLY A 288 -3.79 15.50 26.42
C GLY A 288 -3.39 16.76 25.62
N ARG A 289 -4.03 17.02 24.46
CA ARG A 289 -3.76 18.22 23.65
C ARG A 289 -4.72 19.36 23.95
N SER A 290 -4.20 20.58 23.89
CA SER A 290 -5.00 21.80 24.00
C SER A 290 -5.86 22.04 22.75
N ALA A 291 -6.96 22.76 22.89
CA ALA A 291 -7.81 23.12 21.75
C ALA A 291 -7.04 23.88 20.65
N ALA A 292 -6.07 24.72 21.04
CA ALA A 292 -5.23 25.45 20.09
C ALA A 292 -4.36 24.50 19.26
N GLU A 293 -3.68 23.55 19.89
CA GLU A 293 -2.86 22.53 19.21
C GLU A 293 -3.72 21.67 18.27
N LEU A 294 -4.93 21.30 18.68
CA LEU A 294 -5.85 20.54 17.84
C LEU A 294 -6.27 21.33 16.60
N TRP A 295 -6.60 22.61 16.74
CA TRP A 295 -6.93 23.46 15.60
C TRP A 295 -5.76 23.67 14.65
N THR A 296 -4.55 23.84 15.18
CA THR A 296 -3.32 23.88 14.36
C THR A 296 -3.11 22.57 13.62
N GLY A 297 -3.31 21.42 14.30
CA GLY A 297 -3.23 20.10 13.70
C GLY A 297 -4.24 19.91 12.56
N VAL A 298 -5.51 20.25 12.79
CA VAL A 298 -6.57 20.19 11.77
C VAL A 298 -6.24 21.09 10.57
N ALA A 299 -5.78 22.31 10.81
CA ALA A 299 -5.37 23.23 9.73
C ALA A 299 -4.21 22.65 8.92
N ALA A 300 -3.19 22.09 9.58
CA ALA A 300 -2.07 21.44 8.92
C ALA A 300 -2.50 20.23 8.09
N THR A 301 -3.37 19.37 8.64
CA THR A 301 -3.94 18.22 7.93
C THR A 301 -4.73 18.66 6.70
N LEU A 302 -5.52 19.74 6.79
CA LEU A 302 -6.27 20.28 5.64
C LEU A 302 -5.32 20.80 4.55
N TRP A 303 -4.29 21.56 4.93
CA TRP A 303 -3.29 22.06 3.98
C TRP A 303 -2.56 20.93 3.27
N VAL A 304 -2.06 19.95 4.01
CA VAL A 304 -1.38 18.78 3.45
C VAL A 304 -2.31 17.97 2.55
N SER A 305 -3.56 17.75 2.95
CA SER A 305 -4.57 17.05 2.13
C SER A 305 -4.85 17.80 0.83
N LEU A 306 -4.97 19.13 0.90
CA LEU A 306 -5.13 19.97 -0.29
C LEU A 306 -3.91 19.88 -1.21
N THR A 307 -2.69 19.86 -0.65
CA THR A 307 -1.46 19.67 -1.43
C THR A 307 -1.45 18.33 -2.15
N VAL A 308 -1.79 17.22 -1.48
CA VAL A 308 -1.86 15.89 -2.12
C VAL A 308 -2.87 15.90 -3.27
N VAL A 309 -4.07 16.44 -3.04
CA VAL A 309 -5.13 16.52 -4.06
C VAL A 309 -4.68 17.40 -5.23
N ALA A 310 -4.12 18.59 -4.95
CA ALA A 310 -3.65 19.51 -5.97
C ALA A 310 -2.51 18.90 -6.80
N THR A 311 -1.52 18.28 -6.17
CA THR A 311 -0.41 17.61 -6.87
C THR A 311 -0.93 16.51 -7.79
N ARG A 312 -1.87 15.67 -7.32
CA ARG A 312 -2.47 14.61 -8.14
C ARG A 312 -3.27 15.18 -9.32
N LEU A 313 -4.07 16.22 -9.10
CA LEU A 313 -4.84 16.87 -10.17
C LEU A 313 -3.92 17.54 -11.20
N LEU A 314 -2.91 18.27 -10.75
CA LEU A 314 -1.94 18.92 -11.63
C LEU A 314 -1.18 17.88 -12.46
N TRP A 315 -0.67 16.83 -11.84
CA TRP A 315 0.04 15.76 -12.53
C TRP A 315 -0.85 15.04 -13.55
N GLY A 316 -2.06 14.62 -13.14
CA GLY A 316 -3.00 13.93 -14.00
C GLY A 316 -3.43 14.74 -15.22
N ASN A 317 -3.61 16.06 -15.05
CA ASN A 317 -3.97 16.95 -16.14
C ASN A 317 -2.78 17.35 -17.02
N THR A 318 -1.58 17.52 -16.46
CA THR A 318 -0.40 17.99 -17.23
C THR A 318 0.33 16.88 -17.96
N LEU A 319 0.47 15.69 -17.34
CA LEU A 319 1.28 14.61 -17.88
C LEU A 319 0.82 14.13 -19.27
N PRO A 320 -0.47 14.04 -19.61
CA PRO A 320 -0.90 13.71 -20.96
C PRO A 320 -0.36 14.68 -22.02
N TYR A 321 -0.23 15.98 -21.70
CA TYR A 321 0.33 16.98 -22.62
C TYR A 321 1.85 16.85 -22.74
N VAL A 322 2.54 16.60 -21.62
CA VAL A 322 3.99 16.36 -21.61
C VAL A 322 4.34 15.11 -22.42
N ILE A 323 3.58 14.03 -22.26
CA ILE A 323 3.76 12.80 -23.04
C ILE A 323 3.57 13.07 -24.54
N ARG A 324 2.59 13.89 -24.94
CA ARG A 324 2.36 14.26 -26.35
C ARG A 324 3.49 15.12 -26.92
N ALA A 325 4.05 16.01 -26.13
CA ALA A 325 5.18 16.85 -26.57
C ALA A 325 6.42 15.99 -26.86
N LEU A 326 6.66 14.96 -26.04
CA LEU A 326 7.83 14.08 -26.11
C LEU A 326 7.66 12.87 -27.05
N ASP A 327 6.44 12.34 -27.20
CA ASP A 327 6.16 11.15 -28.01
C ASP A 327 4.91 11.35 -28.88
N ARG A 328 5.15 11.61 -30.17
CA ARG A 328 4.10 11.92 -31.16
C ARG A 328 3.52 10.71 -31.88
N ARG A 329 3.82 9.47 -31.43
CA ARG A 329 3.38 8.25 -32.13
C ARG A 329 1.84 8.13 -32.19
N PRO A 330 1.25 7.70 -33.33
CA PRO A 330 -0.21 7.58 -33.50
C PRO A 330 -0.88 6.66 -32.47
N GLN A 331 -0.17 5.65 -31.99
CA GLN A 331 -0.63 4.67 -31.00
C GLN A 331 -1.01 5.32 -29.65
N GLN A 332 -0.46 6.49 -29.32
CA GLN A 332 -0.83 7.28 -28.14
C GLN A 332 -2.31 7.72 -28.19
N ARG A 333 -2.88 7.94 -29.39
CA ARG A 333 -4.30 8.30 -29.56
C ARG A 333 -5.26 7.17 -29.17
N LEU A 334 -4.82 5.91 -29.26
CA LEU A 334 -5.60 4.73 -28.89
C LEU A 334 -5.51 4.39 -27.39
N ARG A 335 -4.54 4.98 -26.67
CA ARG A 335 -4.33 4.79 -25.23
C ARG A 335 -5.04 5.84 -24.36
N ARG A 336 -5.96 6.63 -24.94
CA ARG A 336 -6.80 7.59 -24.22
C ARG A 336 -7.52 6.88 -23.07
N VAL A 337 -7.27 7.34 -21.85
CA VAL A 337 -8.24 7.19 -20.77
C VAL A 337 -9.17 8.39 -20.93
N GLY A 338 -10.39 8.15 -21.42
CA GLY A 338 -11.42 9.18 -21.43
C GLY A 338 -11.78 9.46 -19.98
N PHE A 339 -11.51 10.67 -19.53
CA PHE A 339 -12.25 11.27 -18.42
C PHE A 339 -13.42 12.03 -19.01
#